data_AF-A0A7C9A257-F1
#
_entry.id   AF-A0A7C9A257-F1
#
_cell.length_a   1.000
_cell.length_b   1.000
_cell.length_c   1.000
_cell.angle_alpha   90.00
_cell.angle_beta   90.00
_cell.angle_gamma   90.00
#
_symmetry.space_group_name_H-M   'P 1'
#
loop_
_entity.id
_entity.type
_entity.pdbx_description
1 polymer ?
#
loop_
_entity_poly.entity_id
_entity_poly.type
_entity_poly.pdbx_seq_one_letter_code
_entity_poly.pdbx_strand_id
1 'polypeptide(L)'
;PQEKNSSPLATPPPLPILPLPSYSQLKWQQREIIMFFHFGVNTFTDSEWGTGSESPAIFNPTRLDPGQWFSVAAEAGVSLAILTAKHHDGFCLWPSKYTDHSVAKSPWKVGHG
;
A
#
# COMPACT_ATOMS: atom_id res chain seq x y z
N PRO A 1 4.56 -22.27 66.45
CA PRO A 1 5.56 -22.07 65.38
C PRO A 1 4.92 -22.38 64.01
N GLN A 2 4.48 -21.36 63.27
CA GLN A 2 4.05 -21.52 61.89
C GLN A 2 5.13 -20.97 60.96
N GLU A 3 5.74 -21.86 60.18
CA GLU A 3 6.65 -21.53 59.09
C GLU A 3 5.88 -20.79 57.98
N LYS A 4 6.20 -19.52 57.77
CA LYS A 4 5.74 -18.76 56.61
C LYS A 4 6.48 -19.30 55.38
N ASN A 5 5.76 -20.07 54.58
CA ASN A 5 6.22 -20.58 53.29
C ASN A 5 6.33 -19.41 52.29
N SER A 6 7.51 -18.80 52.15
CA SER A 6 7.76 -17.74 51.18
C SER A 6 8.15 -18.36 49.83
N SER A 7 7.23 -18.34 48.86
CA SER A 7 7.55 -18.62 47.47
C SER A 7 8.68 -17.68 47.00
N PRO A 8 9.67 -18.17 46.24
CA PRO A 8 10.73 -17.30 45.73
C PRO A 8 10.10 -16.22 44.84
N LEU A 9 10.38 -14.95 45.16
CA LEU A 9 9.98 -13.82 44.34
C LEU A 9 10.58 -14.01 42.94
N ALA A 10 9.72 -14.07 41.92
CA ALA A 10 10.15 -14.23 40.54
C ALA A 10 11.07 -13.04 40.16
N THR A 11 12.26 -13.35 39.64
CA THR A 11 13.17 -12.32 39.12
C THR A 11 12.49 -11.58 37.97
N PRO A 12 12.39 -10.24 37.99
CA PRO A 12 11.80 -9.51 36.89
C PRO A 12 12.65 -9.67 35.61
N PRO A 13 12.03 -9.65 34.42
CA PRO A 13 12.76 -9.72 33.17
C PRO A 13 13.75 -8.54 33.05
N PRO A 14 14.86 -8.72 32.31
CA PRO A 14 15.82 -7.65 32.08
C PRO A 14 15.17 -6.48 31.34
N LEU A 15 15.70 -5.27 31.54
CA LEU A 15 15.25 -4.10 30.80
C LEU A 15 15.48 -4.30 29.29
N PRO A 16 14.57 -3.82 28.44
CA PRO A 16 14.73 -3.91 26.99
C PRO A 16 15.96 -3.12 26.52
N ILE A 17 16.65 -3.64 25.50
CA ILE A 17 17.71 -2.92 24.79
C ILE A 17 17.06 -2.02 23.74
N LEU A 18 17.37 -0.73 23.77
CA LEU A 18 16.82 0.26 22.85
C LEU A 18 17.54 0.23 21.49
N PRO A 19 16.85 0.60 20.39
CA PRO A 19 15.48 1.14 20.33
C PRO A 19 14.39 0.05 20.33
N LEU A 20 13.23 0.38 20.91
CA LEU A 20 12.00 -0.40 20.75
C LEU A 20 11.17 0.16 19.59
N PRO A 21 10.42 -0.69 18.85
CA PRO A 21 9.51 -0.20 17.83
C PRO A 21 8.39 0.62 18.49
N SER A 22 8.03 1.72 17.85
CA SER A 22 6.78 2.41 18.14
C SER A 22 5.58 1.50 17.88
N TYR A 23 4.42 1.84 18.45
CA TYR A 23 3.19 1.12 18.21
C TYR A 23 2.86 0.98 16.71
N SER A 24 3.07 2.03 15.91
CA SER A 24 2.83 2.01 14.47
C SER A 24 3.78 1.09 13.72
N GLN A 25 5.06 1.03 14.12
CA GLN A 25 6.03 0.11 13.54
C GLN A 25 5.69 -1.34 13.87
N LEU A 26 5.28 -1.62 15.11
CA LEU A 26 4.84 -2.95 15.52
C LEU A 26 3.58 -3.38 14.76
N LYS A 27 2.60 -2.48 14.62
CA LYS A 27 1.39 -2.72 13.81
C LYS A 27 1.72 -2.97 12.34
N TRP A 28 2.70 -2.27 11.78
CA TRP A 28 3.16 -2.52 10.41
C TRP A 28 3.84 -3.89 10.31
N GLN A 29 4.73 -4.23 11.24
CA GLN A 29 5.43 -5.51 11.28
C GLN A 29 4.45 -6.70 11.38
N GLN A 30 3.39 -6.55 12.18
CA GLN A 30 2.33 -7.55 12.37
C GLN A 30 1.47 -7.81 11.12
N ARG A 31 1.63 -7.03 10.05
CA ARG A 31 0.94 -7.28 8.78
C ARG A 31 1.51 -8.45 8.01
N GLU A 32 2.80 -8.75 8.24
CA GLU A 32 3.60 -9.84 7.67
C GLU A 32 3.71 -9.81 6.14
N ILE A 33 2.59 -9.96 5.44
CA ILE A 33 2.48 -9.95 3.98
C ILE A 33 1.60 -8.79 3.53
N ILE A 34 2.14 -7.99 2.62
CA ILE A 34 1.45 -6.86 1.99
C ILE A 34 1.55 -6.99 0.46
N MET A 35 0.65 -6.34 -0.28
CA MET A 35 0.63 -6.38 -1.74
C MET A 35 0.82 -4.99 -2.32
N PHE A 36 1.60 -4.90 -3.41
CA PHE A 36 1.85 -3.66 -4.12
C PHE A 36 1.25 -3.73 -5.52
N PHE A 37 0.31 -2.83 -5.83
CA PHE A 37 -0.27 -2.67 -7.15
C PHE A 37 0.47 -1.57 -7.92
N HIS A 38 1.23 -1.98 -8.93
CA HIS A 38 1.75 -1.08 -9.97
C HIS A 38 0.73 -1.02 -11.10
N PHE A 39 0.10 0.14 -11.26
CA PHE A 39 -0.90 0.38 -12.28
C PHE A 39 -0.83 1.85 -12.72
N GLY A 40 -0.93 2.10 -14.03
CA GLY A 40 -0.82 3.45 -14.58
C GLY A 40 -0.61 3.44 -16.08
N VAL A 41 -0.19 4.58 -16.64
CA VAL A 41 0.10 4.71 -18.09
C VAL A 41 1.15 3.71 -18.57
N ASN A 42 2.10 3.37 -17.71
CA ASN A 42 3.12 2.34 -17.94
C ASN A 42 2.55 0.95 -18.30
N THR A 43 1.38 0.59 -17.75
CA THR A 43 0.67 -0.65 -18.10
C THR A 43 0.23 -0.67 -19.57
N PHE A 44 0.00 0.51 -20.18
CA PHE A 44 -0.47 0.65 -21.55
C PHE A 44 0.67 0.94 -22.55
N THR A 45 1.85 1.31 -22.05
CA THR A 45 3.05 1.51 -22.88
C THR A 45 4.01 0.33 -22.85
N ASP A 46 3.70 -0.71 -22.07
CA ASP A 46 4.58 -1.87 -21.86
C ASP A 46 5.98 -1.45 -21.39
N SER A 47 6.03 -0.49 -20.46
CA SER A 47 7.28 0.03 -19.92
C SER A 47 7.29 0.02 -18.41
N GLU A 48 8.38 -0.46 -17.82
CA GLU A 48 8.63 -0.31 -16.38
C GLU A 48 8.78 1.16 -16.01
N TRP A 49 9.45 1.94 -16.88
CA TRP A 49 9.72 3.36 -16.66
C TRP A 49 9.18 4.27 -17.76
N GLY A 50 8.28 5.16 -17.38
CA GLY A 50 7.71 6.18 -18.25
C GLY A 50 8.58 7.44 -18.26
N THR A 51 8.42 8.22 -19.31
CA THR A 51 9.17 9.44 -19.59
C THR A 51 8.54 10.68 -18.96
N GLY A 52 7.26 10.59 -18.57
CA GLY A 52 6.42 11.70 -18.14
C GLY A 52 5.83 12.52 -19.30
N SER A 53 6.01 12.06 -20.54
CA SER A 53 5.43 12.65 -21.74
C SER A 53 4.30 11.78 -22.32
N GLU A 54 3.93 10.70 -21.63
CA GLU A 54 2.83 9.83 -22.01
C GLU A 54 1.53 10.62 -22.12
N SER A 55 0.80 10.44 -23.22
CA SER A 55 -0.51 11.09 -23.35
C SER A 55 -1.50 10.47 -22.36
N PRO A 56 -2.23 11.27 -21.54
CA PRO A 56 -3.32 10.77 -20.70
C PRO A 56 -4.35 9.92 -21.46
N ALA A 57 -4.47 10.11 -22.78
CA ALA A 57 -5.40 9.39 -23.62
C ALA A 57 -5.14 7.87 -23.70
N ILE A 58 -3.90 7.43 -23.43
CA ILE A 58 -3.54 6.00 -23.47
C ILE A 58 -4.09 5.25 -22.26
N PHE A 59 -4.39 5.94 -21.17
CA PHE A 59 -5.00 5.35 -19.99
C PHE A 59 -6.49 5.11 -20.25
N ASN A 60 -6.84 3.89 -20.66
CA ASN A 60 -8.23 3.52 -20.94
C ASN A 60 -8.53 2.04 -20.61
N PRO A 61 -8.48 1.62 -19.33
CA PRO A 61 -8.79 0.25 -18.98
C PRO A 61 -10.27 -0.05 -19.27
N THR A 62 -10.52 -1.15 -19.99
CA THR A 62 -11.86 -1.48 -20.51
C THR A 62 -12.77 -2.17 -19.48
N ARG A 63 -12.18 -2.87 -18.50
CA ARG A 63 -12.90 -3.65 -17.48
C ARG A 63 -12.21 -3.53 -16.11
N LEU A 64 -11.84 -2.31 -15.72
CA LEU A 64 -11.21 -2.07 -14.44
C LEU A 64 -12.18 -2.40 -13.29
N ASP A 65 -11.82 -3.38 -12.47
CA ASP A 65 -12.54 -3.74 -11.24
C ASP A 65 -11.54 -3.89 -10.09
N PRO A 66 -11.29 -2.82 -9.30
CA PRO A 66 -10.44 -2.91 -8.12
C PRO A 66 -10.98 -3.86 -7.05
N GLY A 67 -12.30 -4.12 -7.03
CA GLY A 67 -12.92 -5.08 -6.13
C GLY A 67 -12.41 -6.50 -6.38
N GLN A 68 -12.21 -6.87 -7.65
CA GLN A 68 -11.59 -8.15 -8.00
C GLN A 68 -10.15 -8.24 -7.47
N TRP A 69 -9.35 -7.16 -7.54
CA TRP A 69 -7.98 -7.15 -7.01
C TRP A 69 -7.95 -7.39 -5.50
N PHE A 70 -8.79 -6.68 -4.76
CA PHE A 70 -8.82 -6.81 -3.29
C PHE A 70 -9.43 -8.13 -2.83
N SER A 71 -10.34 -8.72 -3.61
CA SER A 71 -10.87 -10.07 -3.33
C SER A 71 -9.75 -11.10 -3.38
N VAL A 72 -8.94 -11.09 -4.46
CA VAL A 72 -7.77 -11.99 -4.60
C VAL A 72 -6.72 -11.71 -3.52
N ALA A 73 -6.45 -10.44 -3.20
CA ALA A 73 -5.51 -10.08 -2.13
C ALA A 73 -5.97 -10.63 -0.77
N ALA A 74 -7.27 -10.52 -0.46
CA ALA A 74 -7.84 -11.06 0.77
C ALA A 74 -7.76 -12.59 0.83
N GLU A 75 -8.06 -13.28 -0.28
CA GLU A 75 -7.88 -14.74 -0.40
C GLU A 75 -6.42 -15.18 -0.21
N ALA A 76 -5.47 -14.34 -0.62
CA ALA A 76 -4.03 -14.55 -0.42
C ALA A 76 -3.53 -14.20 0.99
N GLY A 77 -4.41 -13.79 1.92
CA GLY A 77 -4.04 -13.44 3.30
C GLY A 77 -3.38 -12.07 3.45
N VAL A 78 -3.48 -11.20 2.44
CA VAL A 78 -2.88 -9.86 2.46
C VAL A 78 -3.70 -8.94 3.36
N SER A 79 -3.04 -8.31 4.33
CA SER A 79 -3.70 -7.38 5.27
C SER A 79 -3.57 -5.90 4.90
N LEU A 80 -2.73 -5.57 3.91
CA LEU A 80 -2.53 -4.22 3.39
C LEU A 80 -2.15 -4.27 1.92
N ALA A 81 -2.79 -3.40 1.14
CA ALA A 81 -2.44 -3.14 -0.24
C ALA A 81 -1.94 -1.69 -0.41
N ILE A 82 -0.92 -1.51 -1.24
CA ILE A 82 -0.33 -0.21 -1.58
C ILE A 82 -0.47 -0.02 -3.08
N LEU A 83 -1.05 1.10 -3.50
CA LEU A 83 -1.23 1.45 -4.91
C LEU A 83 -0.23 2.54 -5.31
N THR A 84 0.37 2.43 -6.49
CA THR A 84 1.07 3.55 -7.14
C THR A 84 0.08 4.62 -7.57
N ALA A 85 -0.39 5.44 -6.62
CA ALA A 85 -1.31 6.54 -6.94
C ALA A 85 -0.73 7.47 -8.02
N LYS A 86 0.60 7.66 -7.98
CA LYS A 86 1.43 8.30 -9.01
C LYS A 86 2.77 7.58 -9.02
N HIS A 87 3.26 7.21 -10.20
CA HIS A 87 4.60 6.65 -10.36
C HIS A 87 5.59 7.75 -10.82
N HIS A 88 6.77 7.41 -11.34
CA HIS A 88 7.80 8.40 -11.67
C HIS A 88 7.49 9.19 -12.95
N ASP A 89 6.73 8.61 -13.88
CA ASP A 89 6.18 9.27 -15.08
C ASP A 89 5.30 10.47 -14.68
N GLY A 90 4.65 10.40 -13.52
CA GLY A 90 3.91 11.51 -12.95
C GLY A 90 2.43 11.50 -13.25
N PHE A 91 1.91 10.51 -13.98
CA PHE A 91 0.49 10.36 -14.21
C PHE A 91 -0.23 10.04 -12.90
N CYS A 92 -1.22 10.85 -12.54
CA CYS A 92 -1.98 10.67 -11.31
C CYS A 92 -3.24 9.83 -11.54
N LEU A 93 -3.41 8.74 -10.78
CA LEU A 93 -4.58 7.86 -10.78
C LEU A 93 -5.82 8.46 -10.09
N TRP A 94 -5.79 9.74 -9.76
CA TRP A 94 -6.90 10.50 -9.18
C TRP A 94 -7.07 11.82 -9.93
N PRO A 95 -8.27 12.43 -9.94
CA PRO A 95 -8.52 13.72 -10.60
C PRO A 95 -7.86 14.85 -9.81
N SER A 96 -6.54 14.99 -9.98
CA SER A 96 -5.72 15.97 -9.26
C SER A 96 -6.14 17.40 -9.62
N LYS A 97 -6.23 18.27 -8.61
CA LYS A 97 -6.47 19.71 -8.82
C LYS A 97 -5.21 20.48 -9.24
N TYR A 98 -4.06 19.80 -9.28
CA TYR A 98 -2.74 20.44 -9.41
C TYR A 98 -2.01 20.09 -10.70
N THR A 99 -2.54 19.17 -11.50
CA THR A 99 -1.94 18.79 -12.79
C THR A 99 -2.99 18.19 -13.72
N ASP A 100 -2.85 18.49 -15.01
CA ASP A 100 -3.63 17.88 -16.08
C ASP A 100 -3.10 16.48 -16.46
N HIS A 101 -1.90 16.11 -16.02
CA HIS A 101 -1.35 14.77 -16.22
C HIS A 101 -1.95 13.77 -15.21
N SER A 102 -3.25 13.52 -15.38
CA SER A 102 -4.06 12.67 -14.50
C SER A 102 -5.22 12.03 -15.25
N VAL A 103 -5.91 11.10 -14.58
CA VAL A 103 -7.13 10.44 -15.07
C VAL A 103 -8.22 11.40 -15.52
N ALA A 104 -8.27 12.62 -14.99
CA ALA A 104 -9.22 13.66 -15.41
C ALA A 104 -9.09 14.07 -16.89
N LYS A 105 -7.92 13.85 -17.51
CA LYS A 105 -7.66 14.08 -18.94
C LYS A 105 -7.63 12.80 -19.78
N SER A 106 -7.99 11.66 -19.19
CA SER A 106 -8.08 10.38 -19.88
C SER A 106 -9.50 10.10 -20.39
N PRO A 107 -9.68 9.26 -21.42
CA PRO A 107 -11.01 8.82 -21.86
C PRO A 107 -11.67 7.86 -20.87
N TRP A 108 -10.91 7.29 -19.94
CA TRP A 108 -11.44 6.36 -18.95
C TRP A 108 -12.56 7.02 -18.14
N LYS A 109 -13.73 6.39 -18.10
CA LYS A 109 -14.95 6.93 -17.49
C LYS A 109 -15.25 8.39 -17.89
N VAL A 110 -14.91 8.77 -19.13
CA VAL A 110 -15.13 10.12 -19.67
C VAL A 110 -14.43 11.21 -18.81
N GLY A 111 -13.25 10.90 -18.26
CA GLY A 111 -12.51 11.81 -17.38
C GLY A 111 -13.13 11.97 -15.99
N HIS A 112 -14.16 11.18 -15.66
CA HIS A 112 -14.79 11.09 -14.34
C HIS A 112 -14.35 9.85 -13.56
N GLY A 113 -13.31 9.19 -14.04
CA GLY A 113 -12.61 8.12 -13.32
C GLY A 113 -11.58 8.71 -12.39
#